data_AF-A0A2V9QAH5-F1
#
_entry.id   AF-A0A2V9QAH5-F1
#
_cell.length_a   1.000
_cell.length_b   1.000
_cell.length_c   1.000
_cell.angle_alpha   90.00
_cell.angle_beta   90.00
_cell.angle_gamma   90.00
#
_symmetry.space_group_name_H-M   'P 1'
#
loop_
_entity.id
_entity.type
_entity.pdbx_description
1 polymer ?
#
loop_
_entity_poly.entity_id
_entity_poly.type
_entity_poly.pdbx_seq_one_letter_code
_entity_poly.pdbx_strand_id
1 'polypeptide(L)'
;MYRYLTLLGVVVIVFSVVGGAIEISTSYNEYQNLLHVSGAPGSNPLTVLDEARWQAARLIGGGVIAGGVIAGSILMGLAWIGKTIEEVRDALGADLGEDAHQPTKASASH
;
A
#
# COMPACT_ATOMS: atom_id res chain seq x y z
N MET A 1 -0.40 13.80 12.22
CA MET A 1 -0.79 12.37 12.29
C MET A 1 -0.85 11.73 10.90
N TYR A 2 -1.43 12.42 9.90
CA TYR A 2 -1.46 12.04 8.48
C TYR A 2 -0.10 11.65 7.86
N ARG A 3 0.97 12.42 8.10
CA ARG A 3 2.33 12.09 7.58
C ARG A 3 2.82 10.70 8.00
N TYR A 4 2.52 10.28 9.23
CA TYR A 4 2.91 8.96 9.73
C TYR A 4 2.14 7.85 9.02
N LEU A 5 0.83 8.02 8.80
CA LEU A 5 0.00 7.05 8.08
C LEU A 5 0.42 6.91 6.61
N THR A 6 0.74 8.03 5.95
CA THR A 6 1.25 8.01 4.57
C THR A 6 2.59 7.29 4.48
N LEU A 7 3.54 7.60 5.39
CA LEU A 7 4.85 6.94 5.44
C LEU A 7 4.71 5.44 5.72
N LEU A 8 3.87 5.07 6.70
CA LEU A 8 3.57 3.67 7.01
C LEU A 8 3.01 2.95 5.78
N GLY A 9 2.08 3.58 5.05
CA GLY A 9 1.53 3.05 3.80
C GLY A 9 2.59 2.80 2.74
N VAL A 10 3.51 3.76 2.51
CA VAL A 10 4.65 3.58 1.57
C VAL A 10 5.51 2.40 2.00
N VAL A 11 5.86 2.35 3.28
CA VAL A 11 6.74 1.30 3.84
C VAL A 11 6.12 -0.07 3.62
N VAL A 12 4.84 -0.26 3.93
CA VAL A 12 4.13 -1.53 3.72
C VAL A 12 4.16 -1.94 2.25
N ILE A 13 3.90 -1.00 1.32
CA ILE A 13 3.94 -1.28 -0.12
C ILE A 13 5.34 -1.74 -0.54
N VAL A 14 6.38 -1.00 -0.14
CA VAL A 14 7.76 -1.31 -0.52
C VAL A 14 8.18 -2.68 0.02
N PHE A 15 7.93 -2.96 1.30
CA PHE A 15 8.28 -4.24 1.90
C PHE A 15 7.53 -5.41 1.28
N SER A 16 6.24 -5.24 0.97
CA SER A 16 5.46 -6.28 0.30
C SER A 16 5.91 -6.54 -1.14
N VAL A 17 6.25 -5.49 -1.90
CA VAL A 17 6.80 -5.62 -3.26
C VAL A 17 8.15 -6.33 -3.23
N VAL A 18 9.06 -5.89 -2.37
CA VAL A 18 10.40 -6.48 -2.24
C VAL A 18 10.31 -7.92 -1.73
N GLY A 19 9.54 -8.17 -0.67
CA GLY A 19 9.37 -9.49 -0.07
C GLY A 19 8.75 -10.49 -1.05
N GLY A 20 7.64 -10.12 -1.69
CA GLY A 20 7.00 -11.00 -2.67
C GLY A 20 7.86 -11.22 -3.92
N ALA A 21 8.62 -10.22 -4.37
CA ALA A 21 9.56 -10.39 -5.48
C ALA A 21 10.71 -11.35 -5.14
N ILE A 22 11.26 -11.27 -3.92
CA ILE A 22 12.29 -12.21 -3.44
C ILE A 22 11.75 -13.63 -3.40
N GLU A 23 10.53 -13.83 -2.88
CA GLU A 23 9.90 -15.15 -2.79
C GLU A 23 9.69 -15.77 -4.19
N ILE A 24 9.12 -14.99 -5.12
CA ILE A 24 8.90 -15.42 -6.50
C ILE A 24 10.24 -15.75 -7.19
N SER A 25 11.24 -14.89 -7.03
CA SER A 25 12.56 -15.06 -7.65
C SER A 25 13.30 -16.29 -7.11
N THR A 26 13.31 -16.47 -5.79
CA THR A 26 13.99 -17.61 -5.13
C THR A 26 13.36 -18.93 -5.57
N SER A 27 12.03 -19.01 -5.57
CA SER A 27 11.30 -20.20 -6.02
C SER A 27 11.52 -20.49 -7.50
N TYR A 28 11.57 -19.46 -8.35
CA TYR A 28 11.86 -19.63 -9.77
C TYR A 28 13.28 -20.15 -10.03
N ASN A 29 14.27 -19.63 -9.31
CA ASN A 29 15.65 -20.12 -9.41
C ASN A 29 15.79 -21.57 -8.93
N GLU A 30 15.11 -21.95 -7.85
CA GLU A 30 15.10 -23.33 -7.35
C GLU A 30 14.50 -24.29 -8.41
N TYR A 31 13.37 -23.91 -9.01
CA TYR A 31 12.74 -24.65 -10.11
C TYR A 31 13.62 -24.78 -11.36
N GLN A 32 14.25 -23.68 -11.81
CA GLN A 32 15.16 -23.69 -12.97
C GLN A 32 16.38 -24.59 -12.73
N ASN A 33 16.95 -24.55 -11.53
CA ASN A 33 18.13 -25.35 -11.20
C ASN A 33 17.80 -26.85 -11.17
N LEU A 34 16.63 -27.22 -10.63
CA LEU A 34 16.13 -28.60 -10.63
C LEU A 34 15.84 -29.12 -12.05
N LEU A 35 15.30 -28.28 -12.93
CA LEU A 35 15.13 -28.62 -14.35
C LEU A 35 16.47 -28.81 -15.07
N HIS A 36 17.46 -27.97 -14.78
CA HIS A 36 18.80 -28.08 -15.37
C HIS A 36 19.50 -29.38 -14.97
N VAL A 37 19.33 -29.81 -13.71
CA VAL A 37 19.94 -31.05 -13.19
C VAL A 37 19.20 -32.31 -13.64
N SER A 38 17.87 -32.25 -13.82
CA SER A 38 17.05 -33.42 -14.12
C SER A 38 16.97 -33.79 -15.61
N GLY A 39 17.41 -32.92 -16.52
CA GLY A 39 17.66 -33.23 -17.94
C GLY A 39 16.45 -33.57 -18.83
N ALA A 40 15.27 -33.88 -18.27
CA ALA A 40 14.06 -34.22 -19.03
C ALA A 40 12.79 -33.76 -18.30
N PRO A 41 12.10 -32.70 -18.78
CA PRO A 41 10.96 -32.10 -18.06
C PRO A 41 9.68 -32.95 -18.03
N GLY A 42 9.51 -33.88 -18.99
CA GLY A 42 8.20 -34.48 -19.29
C GLY A 42 7.91 -35.85 -18.68
N SER A 43 8.90 -36.56 -18.11
CA SER A 43 8.74 -37.98 -17.71
C SER A 43 9.07 -38.28 -16.25
N ASN A 44 9.52 -37.28 -15.48
CA ASN A 44 10.00 -37.49 -14.12
C ASN A 44 8.95 -37.00 -13.10
N PRO A 45 8.35 -37.84 -12.26
CA PRO A 45 7.32 -37.42 -11.29
C PRO A 45 7.81 -36.36 -10.28
N LEU A 46 9.13 -36.19 -10.15
CA LEU A 46 9.76 -35.08 -9.42
C LEU A 46 9.42 -33.71 -10.02
N THR A 47 9.29 -33.57 -11.35
CA THR A 47 9.06 -32.27 -12.00
C THR A 47 7.65 -31.72 -11.76
N VAL A 48 6.65 -32.58 -11.51
CA VAL A 48 5.27 -32.15 -11.22
C VAL A 48 5.14 -31.57 -9.82
N LEU A 49 5.84 -32.15 -8.84
CA LEU A 49 5.84 -31.66 -7.46
C LEU A 49 6.59 -30.32 -7.36
N ASP A 50 7.68 -30.18 -8.11
CA ASP A 50 8.47 -28.95 -8.20
C ASP A 50 7.68 -27.81 -8.87
N GLU A 51 6.92 -28.11 -9.93
CA GLU A 51 6.00 -27.17 -10.58
C GLU A 51 4.90 -26.70 -9.61
N ALA A 52 4.28 -27.64 -8.87
CA ALA A 52 3.26 -27.29 -7.88
C ALA A 52 3.82 -26.39 -6.77
N ARG A 53 5.06 -26.64 -6.32
CA ARG A 53 5.76 -25.81 -5.34
C ARG A 53 6.06 -24.42 -5.89
N TRP A 54 6.46 -24.32 -7.16
CA TRP A 54 6.65 -23.04 -7.84
C TRP A 54 5.35 -22.23 -7.97
N GLN A 55 4.25 -22.88 -8.37
CA GLN A 55 2.94 -22.22 -8.47
C GLN A 55 2.44 -21.75 -7.09
N ALA A 56 2.64 -22.54 -6.04
CA ALA A 56 2.30 -22.15 -4.67
C ALA A 56 3.10 -20.92 -4.21
N ALA A 57 4.41 -20.90 -4.43
CA ALA A 57 5.24 -19.74 -4.11
C ALA A 57 4.86 -18.49 -4.91
N ARG A 58 4.47 -18.65 -6.18
CA ARG A 58 3.96 -17.56 -7.01
C ARG A 58 2.64 -17.00 -6.48
N LEU A 59 1.77 -17.87 -5.97
CA LEU A 59 0.50 -17.46 -5.35
C LEU A 59 0.75 -16.72 -4.03
N ILE A 60 1.65 -17.20 -3.18
CA ILE A 60 1.99 -16.57 -1.90
C ILE A 60 2.68 -15.23 -2.14
N GLY A 61 3.74 -15.20 -2.94
CA GLY A 61 4.46 -13.96 -3.27
C GLY A 61 3.57 -12.93 -3.98
N GLY A 62 2.71 -13.38 -4.90
CA GLY A 62 1.69 -12.53 -5.52
C GLY A 62 0.67 -12.00 -4.52
N GLY A 63 0.23 -12.83 -3.57
CA GLY A 63 -0.67 -12.46 -2.49
C GLY A 63 -0.05 -11.44 -1.54
N VAL A 64 1.22 -11.58 -1.19
CA VAL A 64 1.97 -10.62 -0.36
C VAL A 64 2.04 -9.25 -1.05
N ILE A 65 2.33 -9.23 -2.36
CA ILE A 65 2.37 -7.98 -3.14
C ILE A 65 0.99 -7.34 -3.18
N ALA A 66 -0.03 -8.08 -3.59
CA ALA A 66 -1.40 -7.56 -3.72
C ALA A 66 -1.94 -7.07 -2.37
N GLY A 67 -1.78 -7.86 -1.31
CA GLY A 67 -2.21 -7.51 0.04
C GLY A 67 -1.50 -6.26 0.57
N GLY A 68 -0.19 -6.15 0.35
CA GLY A 68 0.59 -4.97 0.73
C GLY A 68 0.18 -3.70 0.00
N VAL A 69 -0.07 -3.80 -1.31
CA VAL A 69 -0.55 -2.66 -2.11
C VAL A 69 -1.91 -2.18 -1.62
N ILE A 70 -2.84 -3.09 -1.37
CA ILE A 70 -4.18 -2.76 -0.87
C ILE A 70 -4.10 -2.11 0.52
N ALA A 71 -3.42 -2.77 1.46
CA ALA A 71 -3.27 -2.26 2.83
C ALA A 71 -2.58 -0.90 2.89
N GLY A 72 -1.48 -0.74 2.15
CA GLY A 72 -0.76 0.53 2.09
C GLY A 72 -1.58 1.66 1.46
N SER A 73 -2.37 1.34 0.42
CA SER A 73 -3.28 2.31 -0.21
C SER A 73 -4.40 2.75 0.73
N ILE A 74 -4.95 1.84 1.54
CA ILE A 74 -5.96 2.18 2.56
C ILE A 74 -5.36 3.12 3.60
N LEU A 75 -4.15 2.85 4.10
CA LEU A 75 -3.46 3.71 5.08
C LEU A 75 -3.23 5.13 4.52
N MET A 76 -2.82 5.23 3.26
CA MET A 76 -2.69 6.52 2.57
C MET A 76 -4.03 7.23 2.40
N GLY A 77 -5.08 6.50 2.01
CA GLY A 77 -6.43 7.05 1.87
C GLY A 77 -6.98 7.61 3.19
N LEU A 78 -6.81 6.87 4.29
CA LEU A 78 -7.18 7.32 5.63
C LEU A 78 -6.40 8.58 6.05
N ALA A 79 -5.10 8.63 5.72
CA ALA A 79 -4.29 9.82 5.97
C ALA A 79 -4.84 11.05 5.24
N TRP A 80 -5.27 10.86 3.99
CA TRP A 80 -5.80 11.93 3.15
C TRP A 80 -7.17 12.41 3.65
N ILE A 81 -8.09 11.49 3.99
CA ILE A 81 -9.40 11.82 4.57
C ILE A 81 -9.23 12.61 5.88
N GLY A 82 -8.33 12.18 6.77
CA GLY A 82 -8.06 12.90 8.01
C GLY A 82 -7.55 14.32 7.76
N LYS A 83 -6.67 14.51 6.78
CA LYS A 83 -6.18 15.82 6.37
C LYS A 83 -7.31 16.70 5.82
N THR A 84 -8.17 16.17 4.94
CA THR A 84 -9.30 16.94 4.37
C THR A 84 -10.27 17.40 5.46
N ILE A 85 -10.55 16.57 6.45
CA ILE A 85 -11.43 16.95 7.58
C ILE A 85 -10.80 18.08 8.41
N GLU A 86 -9.49 18.01 8.68
CA GLU A 86 -8.78 19.09 9.37
C GLU A 86 -8.83 20.40 8.58
N GLU A 87 -8.58 20.36 7.27
CA GLU A 87 -8.63 21.55 6.40
C GLU A 87 -10.05 22.17 6.34
N VAL A 88 -11.09 21.34 6.24
CA VAL A 88 -12.48 21.82 6.26
C VAL A 88 -12.85 22.42 7.60
N ARG A 89 -12.44 21.80 8.71
CA ARG A 89 -12.68 22.34 10.06
C ARG A 89 -12.00 23.67 10.25
N ASP A 90 -10.75 23.79 9.82
CA ASP A 90 -9.97 25.02 9.98
C ASP A 90 -10.53 26.14 9.09
N ALA A 91 -11.01 25.83 7.88
CA ALA A 91 -11.71 26.78 7.01
C ALA A 91 -13.03 27.27 7.63
N LEU A 92 -13.86 26.37 8.17
CA LEU A 92 -15.11 26.73 8.85
C LEU A 92 -14.86 27.53 10.14
N GLY A 93 -13.79 27.21 10.87
CA GLY A 93 -13.39 27.95 12.07
C GLY A 93 -12.88 29.36 11.78
N ALA A 94 -12.20 29.55 10.64
CA ALA A 94 -11.77 30.87 10.18
C ALA A 94 -12.96 31.75 9.77
N ASP A 95 -13.91 31.20 9.00
CA ASP A 95 -15.12 31.91 8.54
C ASP A 95 -15.96 32.42 9.73
N LEU A 96 -16.13 31.58 10.77
CA LEU A 96 -16.84 31.95 12.00
C LEU A 96 -16.10 32.97 12.87
N GLY A 97 -14.77 33.04 12.78
CA GLY A 97 -13.95 33.99 13.52
C GLY A 97 -13.90 35.38 12.89
N GLU A 98 -14.00 35.45 11.56
CA GLU A 98 -13.93 36.71 10.80
C GLU A 98 -15.23 37.52 10.92
N ASP A 99 -16.38 36.84 10.97
CA ASP A 99 -17.68 37.47 11.22
C ASP A 99 -17.84 38.01 12.65
N ALA A 100 -17.14 37.43 13.62
CA ALA A 100 -17.14 37.89 15.02
C ALA A 100 -16.27 39.14 15.26
N HIS A 101 -15.51 39.59 14.25
CA HIS A 101 -14.59 40.73 14.34
C HIS A 101 -14.96 41.91 13.45
N GLN A 102 -16.14 41.94 12.82
CA GLN A 102 -16.68 43.22 12.35
C GLN A 102 -17.06 44.07 13.55
N PRO A 103 -16.33 45.16 13.88
CA PRO A 103 -16.86 46.14 14.81
C PRO A 103 -18.12 46.68 14.17
N THR A 104 -19.24 46.55 14.87
CA THR A 104 -20.49 47.24 14.58
C THR A 104 -20.14 48.70 14.34
N LYS A 105 -19.98 49.10 13.08
CA LYS A 105 -19.94 50.51 12.73
C LYS A 105 -21.35 50.99 13.00
N ALA A 106 -21.53 51.47 14.23
CA ALA A 106 -22.66 52.25 14.64
C ALA A 106 -22.87 53.30 13.54
N SER A 107 -23.95 53.10 12.77
CA SER A 107 -24.52 54.10 11.89
C SER A 107 -25.09 55.20 12.80
N ALA A 108 -24.20 55.98 13.38
CA ALA A 108 -24.48 57.25 14.01
C ALA A 108 -23.96 58.33 13.06
N SER A 109 -24.82 58.78 12.15
CA SER A 109 -24.68 60.12 11.57
C SER A 109 -25.98 60.52 10.88
N HIS A 110 -26.63 61.50 11.52
CA HIS A 110 -27.35 62.65 10.98
C HIS A 110 -28.53 62.45 10.02
#